data_AF-A0A945CE57-F1
#
_entry.id   AF-A0A945CE57-F1
#
_cell.length_a   1.000
_cell.length_b   1.000
_cell.length_c   1.000
_cell.angle_alpha   90.00
_cell.angle_beta   90.00
_cell.angle_gamma   90.00
#
_symmetry.space_group_name_H-M   'P 1'
#
loop_
_entity.id
_entity.type
_entity.pdbx_description
1 polymer ?
#
loop_
_entity_poly.entity_id
_entity_poly.type
_entity_poly.pdbx_seq_one_letter_code
_entity_poly.pdbx_strand_id
1 'polypeptide(L)'
;LASKKIPVIASVGMCNWSEINTTWQIFEKAGCPLMFLHCVSAYPSELKDKNLNCIPIIQNLFNEDVGFSGHGTGATGTLGAVALGADVIEKHVTLSRQMSGPDQSASLEFNEVTSLIKEANNTKIALGSTNKIFQESEAVLHGVLAKKIIISKDLKKGDHFSKDNIRTVVTKLDGGILPNKYYEIVNKVASRDLSKNHILTNSDIS
;
A
#
# COMPACT_ATOMS: atom_id res chain seq x y z
N LEU A 1 30.45 -21.48 5.12
CA LEU A 1 30.04 -20.51 4.08
C LEU A 1 30.48 -19.10 4.44
N ALA A 2 30.05 -18.56 5.58
CA ALA A 2 30.36 -17.19 6.01
C ALA A 2 31.86 -16.79 5.98
N SER A 3 32.79 -17.71 6.28
CA SER A 3 34.23 -17.42 6.19
C SER A 3 34.73 -17.07 4.79
N LYS A 4 33.99 -17.44 3.73
CA LYS A 4 34.33 -17.14 2.34
C LYS A 4 34.04 -15.69 1.93
N LYS A 5 33.28 -14.92 2.73
CA LYS A 5 32.88 -13.53 2.45
C LYS A 5 32.14 -13.32 1.13
N ILE A 6 31.51 -14.36 0.61
CA ILE A 6 30.65 -14.28 -0.59
C ILE A 6 29.22 -14.09 -0.09
N PRO A 7 28.43 -13.15 -0.67
CA PRO A 7 27.02 -13.00 -0.32
C PRO A 7 26.26 -14.32 -0.38
N VAL A 8 25.41 -14.56 0.62
CA VAL A 8 24.59 -15.77 0.72
C VAL A 8 23.12 -15.40 0.76
N ILE A 9 22.33 -16.13 -0.01
CA ILE A 9 20.88 -16.16 0.11
C ILE A 9 20.51 -17.47 0.82
N ALA A 10 19.79 -17.39 1.93
CA ALA A 10 19.42 -18.55 2.75
C ALA A 10 17.90 -18.63 2.94
N SER A 11 17.29 -19.68 2.39
CA SER A 11 15.88 -19.98 2.63
C SER A 11 15.67 -20.48 4.06
N VAL A 12 14.62 -19.98 4.74
CA VAL A 12 14.32 -20.29 6.15
C VAL A 12 13.07 -21.15 6.33
N GLY A 13 12.68 -21.91 5.31
CA GLY A 13 11.62 -22.90 5.40
C GLY A 13 12.00 -24.02 6.36
N MET A 14 11.01 -24.52 7.11
CA MET A 14 11.21 -25.49 8.20
C MET A 14 12.05 -24.98 9.39
N CYS A 15 12.37 -23.69 9.46
CA CYS A 15 13.09 -23.10 10.58
C CYS A 15 12.15 -22.37 11.55
N ASN A 16 12.56 -22.31 12.81
CA ASN A 16 12.00 -21.39 13.80
C ASN A 16 12.93 -20.17 14.04
N TRP A 17 12.45 -19.19 14.79
CA TRP A 17 13.19 -17.94 15.06
C TRP A 17 14.58 -18.13 15.69
N SER A 18 14.75 -19.14 16.56
CA SER A 18 16.04 -19.41 17.21
C SER A 18 17.09 -19.88 16.19
N GLU A 19 16.68 -20.69 15.21
CA GLU A 19 17.57 -21.20 14.16
C GLU A 19 17.94 -20.10 13.17
N ILE A 20 16.97 -19.25 12.81
CA ILE A 20 17.21 -18.07 11.96
C ILE A 20 18.21 -17.13 12.65
N ASN A 21 17.99 -16.80 13.93
CA ASN A 21 18.88 -15.93 14.70
C ASN A 21 20.30 -16.53 14.82
N THR A 22 20.41 -17.84 15.08
CA THR A 22 21.71 -18.52 15.15
C THR A 22 22.47 -18.38 13.82
N THR A 23 21.78 -18.55 12.70
CA THR A 23 22.36 -18.37 11.36
C THR A 23 22.81 -16.94 11.13
N TRP A 24 21.96 -15.97 11.44
CA TRP A 24 22.28 -14.54 11.32
C TRP A 24 23.54 -14.18 12.12
N GLN A 25 23.62 -14.58 13.40
CA GLN A 25 24.77 -14.28 14.26
C GLN A 25 26.10 -14.83 13.70
N ILE A 26 26.07 -15.98 13.02
CA ILE A 26 27.28 -16.56 12.38
C ILE A 26 27.77 -15.66 11.24
N PHE A 27 26.85 -15.15 10.41
CA PHE A 27 27.18 -14.29 9.28
C PHE A 27 27.53 -12.86 9.72
N GLU A 28 26.79 -12.31 10.68
CA GLU A 28 27.04 -11.04 11.37
C GLU A 28 28.46 -11.00 11.94
N LYS A 29 28.84 -12.00 12.76
CA LYS A 29 30.18 -12.11 13.36
C LYS A 29 31.27 -12.25 12.30
N ALA A 30 30.94 -12.88 11.17
CA ALA A 30 31.83 -12.97 10.05
C ALA A 30 31.80 -11.71 9.16
N GLY A 31 30.95 -10.70 9.38
CA GLY A 31 30.80 -9.57 8.45
C GLY A 31 30.59 -10.04 7.00
N CYS A 32 29.80 -11.09 6.81
CA CYS A 32 29.52 -11.68 5.51
C CYS A 32 28.06 -11.37 5.14
N PRO A 33 27.78 -10.80 3.95
CA PRO A 33 26.41 -10.47 3.56
C PRO A 33 25.50 -11.69 3.52
N LEU A 34 24.30 -11.55 4.09
CA LEU A 34 23.28 -12.59 4.18
C LEU A 34 21.90 -11.97 3.89
N MET A 35 21.15 -12.59 2.99
CA MET A 35 19.72 -12.30 2.79
C MET A 35 18.92 -13.56 3.09
N PHE A 36 17.86 -13.44 3.87
CA PHE A 36 16.94 -14.55 4.09
C PHE A 36 15.84 -14.60 3.04
N LEU A 37 15.41 -15.80 2.65
CA LEU A 37 14.15 -15.99 1.91
C LEU A 37 13.12 -16.64 2.82
N HIS A 38 12.03 -15.94 3.11
CA HIS A 38 10.87 -16.55 3.75
C HIS A 38 10.25 -17.59 2.81
N CYS A 39 10.01 -18.80 3.30
CA CYS A 39 9.38 -19.84 2.50
C CYS A 39 8.70 -20.92 3.35
N VAL A 40 7.86 -21.71 2.69
CA VAL A 40 7.24 -22.91 3.25
C VAL A 40 7.65 -24.08 2.39
N SER A 41 8.40 -25.02 2.95
CA SER A 41 8.92 -26.18 2.24
C SER A 41 7.85 -27.28 2.12
N ALA A 42 6.80 -26.98 1.35
CA ALA A 42 5.75 -27.91 0.93
C ALA A 42 5.52 -27.69 -0.58
N TYR A 43 5.39 -28.79 -1.34
CA TYR A 43 5.42 -28.78 -2.81
C TYR A 43 4.19 -29.49 -3.38
N PRO A 44 3.07 -28.79 -3.63
CA PRO A 44 2.84 -27.35 -3.43
C PRO A 44 2.40 -26.98 -2.01
N SER A 45 2.78 -25.78 -1.57
CA SER A 45 2.35 -25.10 -0.34
C SER A 45 1.02 -24.41 -0.55
N GLU A 46 0.08 -24.63 0.37
CA GLU A 46 -1.22 -23.97 0.37
C GLU A 46 -1.09 -22.49 0.78
N LEU A 47 -2.05 -21.65 0.35
CA LEU A 47 -2.06 -20.21 0.67
C LEU A 47 -2.10 -19.95 2.18
N LYS A 48 -2.87 -20.75 2.92
CA LYS A 48 -3.07 -20.60 4.37
C LYS A 48 -1.76 -20.76 5.17
N ASP A 49 -0.82 -21.54 4.64
CA ASP A 49 0.43 -21.86 5.33
C ASP A 49 1.54 -20.87 5.03
N LYS A 50 1.36 -19.97 4.04
CA LYS A 50 2.43 -19.09 3.54
C LYS A 50 2.95 -18.10 4.58
N ASN A 51 2.14 -17.70 5.56
CA ASN A 51 2.56 -16.83 6.67
C ASN A 51 3.38 -15.60 6.23
N LEU A 52 2.95 -14.88 5.19
CA LEU A 52 3.76 -13.82 4.55
C LEU A 52 4.12 -12.67 5.50
N ASN A 53 3.36 -12.46 6.58
CA ASN A 53 3.67 -11.47 7.62
C ASN A 53 5.01 -11.74 8.33
N CYS A 54 5.62 -12.91 8.17
CA CYS A 54 6.99 -13.18 8.63
C CYS A 54 8.03 -12.32 7.90
N ILE A 55 7.79 -11.91 6.65
CA ILE A 55 8.73 -11.12 5.84
C ILE A 55 9.13 -9.81 6.57
N PRO A 56 8.19 -8.90 6.89
CA PRO A 56 8.55 -7.66 7.58
C PRO A 56 9.07 -7.89 9.00
N ILE A 57 8.71 -9.00 9.65
CA ILE A 57 9.26 -9.35 10.96
C ILE A 57 10.75 -9.71 10.84
N ILE A 58 11.14 -10.53 9.86
CA ILE A 58 12.54 -10.88 9.60
C ILE A 58 13.34 -9.60 9.27
N GLN A 59 12.80 -8.75 8.40
CA GLN A 59 13.44 -7.47 8.04
C GLN A 59 13.71 -6.62 9.27
N ASN A 60 12.72 -6.44 10.14
CA ASN A 60 12.85 -5.62 11.34
C ASN A 60 13.78 -6.24 12.41
N LEU A 61 13.75 -7.57 12.60
CA LEU A 61 14.56 -8.24 13.62
C LEU A 61 16.05 -8.20 13.31
N PHE A 62 16.41 -8.31 12.03
CA PHE A 62 17.80 -8.41 11.60
C PHE A 62 18.31 -7.16 10.89
N ASN A 63 17.43 -6.19 10.60
CA ASN A 63 17.73 -4.98 9.84
C ASN A 63 18.40 -5.30 8.48
N GLU A 64 17.84 -6.28 7.78
CA GLU A 64 18.32 -6.80 6.50
C GLU A 64 17.19 -6.87 5.47
N ASP A 65 17.55 -6.80 4.18
CA ASP A 65 16.62 -7.10 3.09
C ASP A 65 16.21 -8.59 3.15
N VAL A 66 14.99 -8.89 2.73
CA VAL A 66 14.41 -10.24 2.81
C VAL A 66 13.71 -10.54 1.50
N GLY A 67 13.86 -11.76 0.99
CA GLY A 67 13.11 -12.25 -0.15
C GLY A 67 12.05 -13.27 0.24
N PHE A 68 11.43 -13.85 -0.79
CA PHE A 68 10.42 -14.88 -0.68
C PHE A 68 10.68 -16.00 -1.68
N SER A 69 10.77 -17.24 -1.20
CA SER A 69 10.82 -18.44 -2.05
C SER A 69 9.46 -19.16 -2.02
N GLY A 70 8.81 -19.19 -3.18
CA GLY A 70 7.40 -19.52 -3.28
C GLY A 70 7.10 -20.91 -3.89
N HIS A 71 6.93 -21.92 -3.06
CA HIS A 71 6.63 -23.29 -3.51
C HIS A 71 5.13 -23.55 -3.75
N GLY A 72 4.44 -22.75 -4.53
CA GLY A 72 3.00 -22.95 -4.78
C GLY A 72 2.56 -22.40 -6.12
N THR A 73 1.40 -22.82 -6.59
CA THR A 73 0.85 -22.37 -7.87
C THR A 73 0.28 -20.95 -7.77
N GLY A 74 0.19 -20.27 -8.92
CA GLY A 74 -0.37 -18.93 -9.03
C GLY A 74 0.51 -17.82 -8.44
N ALA A 75 -0.04 -16.59 -8.47
CA ALA A 75 0.69 -15.37 -8.18
C ALA A 75 0.45 -14.82 -6.76
N THR A 76 -0.67 -15.13 -6.12
CA THR A 76 -1.15 -14.48 -4.89
C THR A 76 -0.10 -14.42 -3.78
N GLY A 77 0.59 -15.54 -3.52
CA GLY A 77 1.63 -15.59 -2.49
C GLY A 77 2.81 -14.67 -2.80
N THR A 78 3.25 -14.64 -4.06
CA THR A 78 4.34 -13.79 -4.51
C THR A 78 3.96 -12.31 -4.49
N LEU A 79 2.77 -11.94 -5.00
CA LEU A 79 2.33 -10.54 -5.01
C LEU A 79 2.15 -10.01 -3.59
N GLY A 80 1.63 -10.83 -2.68
CA GLY A 80 1.56 -10.50 -1.26
C GLY A 80 2.95 -10.31 -0.63
N ALA A 81 3.94 -11.14 -1.00
CA ALA A 81 5.31 -10.98 -0.54
C ALA A 81 5.93 -9.66 -1.03
N VAL A 82 5.75 -9.32 -2.32
CA VAL A 82 6.18 -8.03 -2.89
C VAL A 82 5.52 -6.86 -2.15
N ALA A 83 4.21 -6.95 -1.88
CA ALA A 83 3.46 -5.94 -1.14
C ALA A 83 3.97 -5.73 0.29
N LEU A 84 4.49 -6.79 0.91
CA LEU A 84 5.06 -6.78 2.25
C LEU A 84 6.56 -6.44 2.29
N GLY A 85 7.14 -6.08 1.14
CA GLY A 85 8.51 -5.59 1.07
C GLY A 85 9.56 -6.64 0.72
N ALA A 86 9.19 -7.80 0.18
CA ALA A 86 10.19 -8.76 -0.29
C ALA A 86 10.99 -8.21 -1.48
N ASP A 87 12.32 -8.24 -1.40
CA ASP A 87 13.25 -7.68 -2.39
C ASP A 87 13.66 -8.67 -3.48
N VAL A 88 13.59 -9.97 -3.17
CA VAL A 88 13.91 -11.08 -4.08
C VAL A 88 12.77 -12.07 -4.10
N ILE A 89 12.41 -12.55 -5.30
CA ILE A 89 11.41 -13.62 -5.48
C ILE A 89 12.09 -14.83 -6.12
N GLU A 90 11.94 -16.00 -5.50
CA GLU A 90 12.38 -17.28 -6.03
C GLU A 90 11.17 -18.17 -6.37
N LYS A 91 11.21 -18.80 -7.54
CA LYS A 91 10.17 -19.71 -8.06
C LYS A 91 10.79 -20.85 -8.85
N HIS A 92 10.22 -22.05 -8.71
CA HIS A 92 10.48 -23.14 -9.64
C HIS A 92 9.81 -22.85 -10.98
N VAL A 93 10.49 -23.19 -12.07
CA VAL A 93 10.02 -23.01 -13.45
C VAL A 93 10.13 -24.34 -14.18
N THR A 94 9.14 -24.66 -15.01
CA THR A 94 9.11 -25.89 -15.82
C THR A 94 8.68 -25.60 -17.26
N LEU A 95 9.12 -26.47 -18.18
CA LEU A 95 8.61 -26.48 -19.57
C LEU A 95 7.17 -26.97 -19.61
N SER A 96 6.80 -27.93 -18.76
CA SER A 96 5.43 -28.39 -18.58
C SER A 96 5.28 -29.11 -17.25
N ARG A 97 4.20 -28.82 -16.51
CA ARG A 97 3.87 -29.54 -15.27
C ARG A 97 3.50 -31.01 -15.48
N GLN A 98 3.30 -31.44 -16.72
CA GLN A 98 3.02 -32.84 -17.07
C GLN A 98 4.29 -33.70 -17.14
N MET A 99 5.47 -33.07 -17.11
CA MET A 99 6.74 -33.79 -17.03
C MET A 99 6.85 -34.54 -15.70
N SER A 100 7.72 -35.56 -15.67
CA SER A 100 8.02 -36.24 -14.42
C SER A 100 8.88 -35.37 -13.50
N GLY A 101 8.73 -35.56 -12.20
CA GLY A 101 9.54 -34.89 -11.18
C GLY A 101 8.70 -34.43 -10.00
N PRO A 102 9.30 -34.38 -8.79
CA PRO A 102 8.58 -34.07 -7.56
C PRO A 102 8.07 -32.62 -7.51
N ASP A 103 8.77 -31.68 -8.16
CA ASP A 103 8.48 -30.25 -8.05
C ASP A 103 7.56 -29.70 -9.15
N GLN A 104 7.14 -30.56 -10.08
CA GLN A 104 6.41 -30.16 -11.28
C GLN A 104 5.08 -29.50 -10.94
N SER A 105 4.37 -30.05 -9.96
CA SER A 105 3.08 -29.52 -9.47
C SER A 105 3.20 -28.13 -8.83
N ALA A 106 4.37 -27.78 -8.28
CA ALA A 106 4.63 -26.50 -7.64
C ALA A 106 5.30 -25.46 -8.56
N SER A 107 5.81 -25.89 -9.72
CA SER A 107 6.54 -25.06 -10.68
C SER A 107 5.60 -24.16 -11.49
N LEU A 108 6.12 -23.09 -12.08
CA LEU A 108 5.42 -22.24 -13.05
C LEU A 108 5.85 -22.59 -14.48
N GLU A 109 4.91 -22.61 -15.41
CA GLU A 109 5.23 -22.62 -16.84
C GLU A 109 5.61 -21.20 -17.31
N PHE A 110 6.29 -21.09 -18.46
CA PHE A 110 6.88 -19.81 -18.90
C PHE A 110 5.87 -18.67 -19.11
N ASN A 111 4.65 -18.98 -19.53
CA ASN A 111 3.56 -18.00 -19.64
C ASN A 111 3.15 -17.46 -18.26
N GLU A 112 3.12 -18.32 -17.23
CA GLU A 112 2.81 -17.93 -15.85
C GLU A 112 3.97 -17.14 -15.23
N VAL A 113 5.23 -17.47 -15.54
CA VAL A 113 6.39 -16.68 -15.12
C VAL A 113 6.30 -15.27 -15.69
N THR A 114 6.02 -15.15 -16.99
CA THR A 114 5.87 -13.84 -17.65
C THR A 114 4.75 -13.02 -17.02
N SER A 115 3.61 -13.65 -16.75
CA SER A 115 2.49 -13.02 -16.06
C SER A 115 2.87 -12.58 -14.64
N LEU A 116 3.56 -13.45 -13.89
CA LEU A 116 3.98 -13.15 -12.52
C LEU A 116 4.95 -11.96 -12.47
N ILE A 117 5.94 -11.89 -13.36
CA ILE A 117 6.89 -10.78 -13.42
C ILE A 117 6.14 -9.47 -13.71
N LYS A 118 5.21 -9.48 -14.67
CA LYS A 118 4.39 -8.32 -14.98
C LYS A 118 3.60 -7.85 -13.76
N GLU A 119 2.88 -8.76 -13.10
CA GLU A 119 2.05 -8.41 -11.96
C GLU A 119 2.86 -8.01 -10.72
N ALA A 120 4.04 -8.60 -10.50
CA ALA A 120 4.96 -8.18 -9.44
C ALA A 120 5.46 -6.75 -9.65
N ASN A 121 5.83 -6.40 -10.88
CA ASN A 121 6.22 -5.03 -11.24
C ASN A 121 5.06 -4.04 -11.09
N ASN A 122 3.87 -4.40 -11.59
CA ASN A 122 2.65 -3.60 -11.39
C ASN A 122 2.34 -3.38 -9.92
N THR A 123 2.48 -4.43 -9.10
CA THR A 123 2.29 -4.36 -7.65
C THR A 123 3.27 -3.38 -7.02
N LYS A 124 4.57 -3.45 -7.36
CA LYS A 124 5.58 -2.52 -6.84
C LYS A 124 5.27 -1.06 -7.21
N ILE A 125 4.80 -0.81 -8.43
CA ILE A 125 4.36 0.52 -8.87
C ILE A 125 3.13 0.97 -8.08
N ALA A 126 2.14 0.10 -7.91
CA ALA A 126 0.88 0.40 -7.25
C ALA A 126 1.00 0.64 -5.73
N LEU A 127 1.99 0.03 -5.06
CA LEU A 127 2.29 0.31 -3.65
C LEU A 127 2.63 1.80 -3.42
N GLY A 128 3.23 2.45 -4.43
CA GLY A 128 3.42 3.90 -4.44
C GLY A 128 4.17 4.44 -3.22
N SER A 129 3.64 5.52 -2.64
CA SER A 129 4.21 6.19 -1.48
C SER A 129 3.31 6.07 -0.26
N THR A 130 3.90 6.03 0.92
CA THR A 130 3.18 6.14 2.20
C THR A 130 2.66 7.56 2.48
N ASN A 131 3.10 8.56 1.72
CA ASN A 131 2.64 9.93 1.85
C ASN A 131 1.28 10.12 1.15
N LYS A 132 0.18 10.09 1.91
CA LYS A 132 -1.16 10.32 1.36
C LYS A 132 -1.35 11.79 1.01
N ILE A 133 -1.18 12.10 -0.27
CA ILE A 133 -1.45 13.41 -0.84
C ILE A 133 -2.63 13.39 -1.81
N PHE A 134 -3.14 14.58 -2.11
CA PHE A 134 -4.07 14.81 -3.21
C PHE A 134 -3.35 14.58 -4.54
N GLN A 135 -3.87 13.66 -5.34
CA GLN A 135 -3.27 13.29 -6.62
C GLN A 135 -3.76 14.24 -7.72
N GLU A 136 -2.90 14.51 -8.69
CA GLU A 136 -3.26 15.35 -9.85
C GLU A 136 -4.45 14.77 -10.63
N SER A 137 -4.52 13.43 -10.73
CA SER A 137 -5.65 12.72 -11.35
C SER A 137 -6.99 12.94 -10.63
N GLU A 138 -6.97 13.35 -9.36
CA GLU A 138 -8.17 13.66 -8.57
C GLU A 138 -8.65 15.10 -8.83
N ALA A 139 -7.83 16.00 -9.39
CA ALA A 139 -8.11 17.44 -9.51
C ALA A 139 -9.44 17.74 -10.22
N VAL A 140 -9.68 17.09 -11.37
CA VAL A 140 -10.89 17.32 -12.18
C VAL A 140 -12.14 16.89 -11.43
N LEU A 141 -12.15 15.67 -10.89
CA LEU A 141 -13.31 15.15 -10.17
C LEU A 141 -13.52 15.88 -8.84
N HIS A 142 -12.45 16.26 -8.14
CA HIS A 142 -12.56 17.07 -6.93
C HIS A 142 -13.17 18.44 -7.22
N GLY A 143 -12.78 19.12 -8.30
CA GLY A 143 -13.39 20.39 -8.70
C GLY A 143 -14.90 20.30 -8.92
N VAL A 144 -15.38 19.18 -9.47
CA VAL A 144 -16.79 18.99 -9.83
C VAL A 144 -17.64 18.37 -8.69
N LEU A 145 -17.04 17.47 -7.90
CA LEU A 145 -17.76 16.66 -6.91
C LEU A 145 -17.54 17.13 -5.46
N ALA A 146 -16.52 17.95 -5.19
CA ALA A 146 -16.33 18.49 -3.86
C ALA A 146 -17.51 19.38 -3.48
N LYS A 147 -18.14 19.06 -2.35
CA LYS A 147 -19.17 19.92 -1.79
C LYS A 147 -18.58 21.28 -1.44
N LYS A 148 -19.43 22.31 -1.45
CA LYS A 148 -19.15 23.68 -1.02
C LYS A 148 -20.20 24.12 -0.01
N ILE A 149 -19.82 25.02 0.89
CA ILE A 149 -20.75 25.66 1.83
C ILE A 149 -21.55 26.71 1.07
N ILE A 150 -22.87 26.66 1.22
CA ILE A 150 -23.80 27.62 0.66
C ILE A 150 -24.75 28.14 1.73
N ILE A 151 -25.35 29.29 1.45
CA ILE A 151 -26.40 29.89 2.27
C ILE A 151 -27.72 29.13 2.06
N SER A 152 -28.39 28.72 3.12
CA SER A 152 -29.67 27.99 3.06
C SER A 152 -30.90 28.90 3.23
N LYS A 153 -30.71 30.12 3.76
CA LYS A 153 -31.72 31.17 3.98
C LYS A 153 -31.08 32.55 3.84
N ASP A 154 -31.80 33.56 3.35
CA ASP A 154 -31.26 34.92 3.20
C ASP A 154 -30.68 35.45 4.52
N LEU A 155 -29.54 36.12 4.45
CA LEU A 155 -28.82 36.73 5.57
C LEU A 155 -28.55 38.21 5.30
N LYS A 156 -28.59 39.02 6.36
CA LYS A 156 -28.18 40.41 6.38
C LYS A 156 -26.74 40.57 6.84
N LYS A 157 -26.10 41.66 6.42
CA LYS A 157 -24.81 42.08 6.98
C LYS A 157 -24.90 42.14 8.51
N GLY A 158 -23.95 41.51 9.19
CA GLY A 158 -23.93 41.43 10.65
C GLY A 158 -24.55 40.14 11.22
N ASP A 159 -25.28 39.36 10.42
CA ASP A 159 -25.83 38.08 10.88
C ASP A 159 -24.71 37.04 11.09
N HIS A 160 -24.91 36.17 12.07
CA HIS A 160 -24.00 35.03 12.31
C HIS A 160 -24.33 33.83 11.42
N PHE A 161 -23.30 33.17 10.89
CA PHE A 161 -23.46 31.87 10.25
C PHE A 161 -23.77 30.79 11.29
N SER A 162 -24.75 29.94 11.01
CA SER A 162 -25.25 28.92 11.93
C SER A 162 -25.72 27.68 11.16
N LYS A 163 -25.91 26.57 11.87
CA LYS A 163 -26.43 25.33 11.29
C LYS A 163 -27.76 25.49 10.55
N ASP A 164 -28.54 26.51 10.89
CA ASP A 164 -29.87 26.73 10.35
C ASP A 164 -29.86 27.59 9.09
N ASN A 165 -28.73 28.24 8.77
CA ASN A 165 -28.58 29.17 7.64
C ASN A 165 -27.42 28.84 6.68
N ILE A 166 -26.58 27.85 6.97
CA ILE A 166 -25.61 27.29 6.02
C ILE A 166 -25.79 25.77 5.83
N ARG A 167 -25.51 25.28 4.62
CA ARG A 167 -25.50 23.84 4.29
C ARG A 167 -24.43 23.53 3.25
N THR A 168 -24.10 22.25 3.06
CA THR A 168 -23.14 21.82 2.04
C THR A 168 -23.84 21.24 0.81
N VAL A 169 -23.41 21.60 -0.40
CA VAL A 169 -23.93 21.03 -1.66
C VAL A 169 -22.81 20.75 -2.64
N VAL A 170 -23.00 19.77 -3.53
CA VAL A 170 -22.15 19.64 -4.72
C VAL A 170 -22.58 20.70 -5.72
N THR A 171 -21.64 21.45 -6.26
CA THR A 171 -21.88 22.50 -7.26
C THR A 171 -20.76 22.46 -8.29
N LYS A 172 -21.10 22.77 -9.54
CA LYS A 172 -20.13 22.90 -10.65
C LYS A 172 -19.45 24.27 -10.70
N LEU A 173 -19.86 25.19 -9.81
CA LEU A 173 -19.30 26.53 -9.74
C LEU A 173 -17.95 26.48 -9.02
N ASP A 174 -16.95 27.09 -9.64
CA ASP A 174 -15.61 27.18 -9.09
C ASP A 174 -15.57 28.02 -7.80
N GLY A 175 -14.54 27.76 -6.99
CA GLY A 175 -14.35 28.45 -5.72
C GLY A 175 -15.20 27.87 -4.59
N GLY A 176 -15.62 28.74 -3.67
CA GLY A 176 -16.41 28.37 -2.50
C GLY A 176 -15.61 27.67 -1.39
N ILE A 177 -16.09 27.82 -0.17
CA ILE A 177 -15.47 27.23 1.02
C ILE A 177 -15.82 25.74 1.11
N LEU A 178 -14.80 24.92 1.37
CA LEU A 178 -14.95 23.47 1.52
C LEU A 178 -15.61 23.10 2.88
N PRO A 179 -16.37 22.00 2.95
CA PRO A 179 -17.05 21.54 4.16
C PRO A 179 -16.14 21.29 5.36
N ASN A 180 -14.87 20.97 5.17
CA ASN A 180 -13.91 20.80 6.27
C ASN A 180 -13.71 22.09 7.08
N LYS A 181 -14.07 23.25 6.53
CA LYS A 181 -14.06 24.55 7.21
C LYS A 181 -15.37 24.87 7.93
N TYR A 182 -16.40 24.03 7.83
CA TYR A 182 -17.75 24.33 8.33
C TYR A 182 -17.78 24.87 9.76
N TYR A 183 -17.11 24.19 10.71
CA TYR A 183 -17.11 24.62 12.11
C TYR A 183 -16.30 25.90 12.36
N GLU A 184 -15.34 26.24 11.48
CA GLU A 184 -14.62 27.52 11.53
C GLU A 184 -15.50 28.69 11.05
N ILE A 185 -16.51 28.40 10.22
CA ILE A 185 -17.48 29.36 9.69
C ILE A 185 -18.60 29.63 10.68
N VAL A 186 -19.06 28.61 11.42
CA VAL A 186 -20.12 28.79 12.40
C VAL A 186 -19.73 29.88 13.41
N ASN A 187 -20.68 30.75 13.73
CA ASN A 187 -20.55 31.96 14.55
C ASN A 187 -19.71 33.09 13.94
N LYS A 188 -19.08 32.93 12.77
CA LYS A 188 -18.55 34.07 12.01
C LYS A 188 -19.68 34.95 11.50
N VAL A 189 -19.34 36.18 11.13
CA VAL A 189 -20.32 37.22 10.78
C VAL A 189 -20.31 37.47 9.28
N ALA A 190 -21.49 37.62 8.68
CA ALA A 190 -21.63 37.98 7.28
C ALA A 190 -21.15 39.43 7.05
N SER A 191 -20.17 39.61 6.16
CA SER A 191 -19.60 40.93 5.82
C SER A 191 -20.54 41.81 4.98
N ARG A 192 -21.57 41.19 4.37
CA ARG A 192 -22.57 41.78 3.50
C ARG A 192 -23.87 40.95 3.52
N ASP A 193 -24.92 41.47 2.89
CA ASP A 193 -26.15 40.72 2.64
C ASP A 193 -25.88 39.54 1.68
N LEU A 194 -26.43 38.35 1.96
CA LEU A 194 -26.24 37.13 1.19
C LEU A 194 -27.58 36.43 0.94
N SER A 195 -27.85 36.03 -0.30
CA SER A 195 -29.10 35.36 -0.67
C SER A 195 -29.01 33.83 -0.52
N LYS A 196 -30.15 33.17 -0.36
CA LYS A 196 -30.27 31.70 -0.40
C LYS A 196 -29.63 31.13 -1.67
N ASN A 197 -28.93 30.00 -1.50
CA ASN A 197 -28.11 29.30 -2.49
C ASN A 197 -26.84 30.04 -2.95
N HIS A 198 -26.52 31.21 -2.39
CA HIS A 198 -25.21 31.83 -2.57
C HIS A 198 -24.09 30.89 -2.10
N ILE A 199 -23.02 30.77 -2.90
CA ILE A 199 -21.84 29.99 -2.53
C ILE A 199 -20.96 30.84 -1.64
N LEU A 200 -20.74 30.37 -0.41
CA LEU A 200 -19.97 31.11 0.57
C LEU A 200 -18.49 31.14 0.16
N THR A 201 -17.92 32.34 0.15
CA THR A 201 -16.50 32.60 -0.12
C THR A 201 -15.85 33.36 1.04
N ASN A 202 -14.51 33.42 1.07
CA ASN A 202 -13.81 34.09 2.18
C ASN A 202 -14.12 35.59 2.27
N SER A 203 -14.49 36.26 1.18
CA SER A 203 -14.86 37.68 1.19
C SER A 203 -16.23 37.95 1.82
N ASP A 204 -17.06 36.91 2.01
CA ASP A 204 -18.38 37.01 2.62
C ASP A 204 -18.34 37.00 4.16
N ILE A 205 -17.15 36.83 4.74
CA ILE A 205 -16.93 36.62 6.17
C ILE A 205 -16.14 37.81 6.75
N SER A 206 -16.59 38.32 7.90
CA SER A 206 -15.87 39.32 8.70
C SER A 206 -14.96 38.69 9.75
#